data_AF-A0A951EIN1-F1
#
_entry.id   AF-A0A951EIN1-F1
#
_cell.length_a   1.000
_cell.length_b   1.000
_cell.length_c   1.000
_cell.angle_alpha   90.00
_cell.angle_beta   90.00
_cell.angle_gamma   90.00
#
_symmetry.space_group_name_H-M   'P 1'
#
loop_
_entity.id
_entity.type
_entity.pdbx_description
1 polymer ?
#
loop_
_entity_poly.entity_id
_entity_poly.type
_entity_poly.pdbx_seq_one_letter_code
_entity_poly.pdbx_strand_id
1 'polypeptide(L)'
;MAPVVASDAELVQLIRDLAARSGVEERRFDRASPIVNFQLPGGARASAVMAVTARPSVSIRRHRFTRVTLAELRRHGTIEEVLESFLQAMVRARRNVLITGGAAVGKTTMLR
;
A
#
# COMPACT_ATOMS: atom_id res chain seq x y z
N MET A 1 -0.51 -23.96 6.14
CA MET A 1 -0.41 -22.68 6.88
C MET A 1 -1.59 -22.66 7.86
N ALA A 2 -1.33 -22.48 9.16
CA ALA A 2 -2.42 -22.39 10.14
C ALA A 2 -3.26 -21.12 9.88
N PRO A 3 -4.58 -21.14 10.18
CA PRO A 3 -5.40 -19.96 10.03
C PRO A 3 -4.93 -18.86 10.98
N VAL A 4 -4.97 -17.61 10.52
CA VAL A 4 -4.52 -16.44 11.30
C VAL A 4 -5.42 -16.19 12.52
N VAL A 5 -6.69 -16.60 12.43
CA VAL A 5 -7.72 -16.52 13.48
C VAL A 5 -8.59 -17.78 13.45
N ALA A 6 -9.17 -18.16 14.58
CA ALA A 6 -10.01 -19.34 14.74
C ALA A 6 -11.48 -19.11 14.37
N SER A 7 -11.97 -17.86 14.30
CA SER A 7 -13.38 -17.56 13.99
C SER A 7 -13.61 -16.21 13.31
N ASP A 8 -14.81 -16.03 12.74
CA ASP A 8 -15.25 -14.75 12.16
C ASP A 8 -15.36 -13.64 13.23
N ALA A 9 -15.76 -13.99 14.45
CA ALA A 9 -15.83 -13.05 15.57
C ALA A 9 -14.43 -12.54 15.95
N GLU A 10 -13.44 -13.45 15.97
CA GLU A 10 -12.05 -13.11 16.24
C GLU A 10 -11.45 -12.25 15.12
N LEU A 11 -11.78 -12.53 13.85
CA LEU A 11 -11.38 -11.67 12.73
C LEU A 11 -11.92 -10.24 12.89
N VAL A 12 -13.20 -10.09 13.24
CA VAL A 12 -13.83 -8.78 13.44
C VAL A 12 -13.20 -8.03 14.61
N GLN A 13 -12.86 -8.74 15.70
CA GLN A 13 -12.18 -8.12 16.84
C GLN A 13 -10.77 -7.66 16.47
N LEU A 14 -10.00 -8.51 15.78
CA LEU A 14 -8.67 -8.16 15.30
C LEU A 14 -8.68 -6.92 14.39
N ILE A 15 -9.66 -6.84 13.47
CA ILE A 15 -9.82 -5.68 12.59
C ILE A 15 -10.14 -4.42 13.40
N ARG A 16 -11.05 -4.50 14.39
CA ARG A 16 -11.37 -3.38 15.28
C ARG A 16 -10.15 -2.88 16.02
N ASP A 17 -9.39 -3.78 16.62
CA ASP A 17 -8.18 -3.44 17.39
C ASP A 17 -7.12 -2.77 16.52
N LEU A 18 -6.95 -3.24 15.28
CA LEU A 18 -6.02 -2.63 14.31
C LEU A 18 -6.52 -1.28 13.81
N ALA A 19 -7.81 -1.16 13.51
CA ALA A 19 -8.42 0.06 13.01
C ALA A 19 -8.40 1.18 14.06
N ALA A 20 -8.67 0.86 15.34
CA ALA A 20 -8.61 1.81 16.45
C ALA A 20 -7.19 2.38 16.67
N ARG A 21 -6.16 1.59 16.36
CA ARG A 21 -4.74 2.02 16.47
C ARG A 21 -4.23 2.76 15.23
N SER A 22 -5.05 2.90 14.19
CA SER A 22 -4.61 3.35 12.86
C SER A 22 -5.02 4.79 12.54
N GLY A 23 -4.29 5.75 13.13
CA GLY A 23 -4.43 7.18 12.84
C GLY A 23 -4.77 8.01 14.08
N VAL A 24 -5.21 9.25 13.83
CA VAL A 24 -5.56 10.23 14.87
C VAL A 24 -7.00 10.05 15.36
N GLU A 25 -7.87 9.47 14.53
CA GLU A 25 -9.29 9.23 14.85
C GLU A 25 -9.59 7.74 14.88
N GLU A 26 -10.46 7.35 15.82
CA GLU A 26 -10.95 5.98 15.93
C GLU A 26 -11.83 5.63 14.73
N ARG A 27 -11.48 4.56 14.01
CA ARG A 27 -12.24 4.08 12.87
C ARG A 27 -13.19 2.98 13.32
N ARG A 28 -14.49 3.26 13.27
CA ARG A 28 -15.54 2.29 13.64
C ARG A 28 -15.60 1.12 12.66
N PHE A 29 -15.79 -0.08 13.21
CA PHE A 29 -16.07 -1.30 12.46
C PHE A 29 -17.08 -2.15 13.25
N ASP A 30 -18.35 -1.91 12.96
CA ASP A 30 -19.49 -2.54 13.63
C ASP A 30 -20.66 -2.72 12.64
N ARG A 31 -21.81 -3.22 13.08
CA ARG A 31 -22.95 -3.46 12.17
C ARG A 31 -23.53 -2.17 11.56
N ALA A 32 -23.38 -1.01 12.21
CA ALA A 32 -23.80 0.28 11.67
C ALA A 32 -22.74 0.88 10.73
N SER A 33 -21.47 0.51 10.89
CA SER A 33 -20.35 0.88 10.02
C SER A 33 -19.60 -0.36 9.53
N PRO A 34 -20.19 -1.12 8.58
CA PRO A 34 -19.71 -2.45 8.19
C PRO A 34 -18.44 -2.45 7.32
N ILE A 35 -17.93 -1.29 6.90
CA ILE A 35 -16.76 -1.15 6.04
C ILE A 35 -15.75 -0.24 6.72
N VAL A 36 -14.48 -0.66 6.77
CA VAL A 36 -13.39 0.15 7.32
C VAL A 36 -12.16 0.09 6.42
N ASN A 37 -11.52 1.24 6.24
CA ASN A 37 -10.24 1.35 5.53
C ASN A 37 -9.21 1.91 6.49
N PHE A 38 -7.99 1.37 6.52
CA PHE A 38 -6.93 1.85 7.41
C PHE A 38 -5.52 1.53 6.91
N GLN A 39 -4.52 2.11 7.56
CA GLN A 39 -3.11 1.82 7.29
C GLN A 39 -2.51 0.99 8.43
N LEU A 40 -1.88 -0.13 8.07
CA LEU A 40 -1.15 -0.98 9.00
C LEU A 40 0.23 -0.38 9.32
N PRO A 41 0.83 -0.76 10.46
CA PRO A 41 2.24 -0.54 10.70
C PRO A 41 3.08 -1.03 9.51
N GLY A 42 4.01 -0.20 9.03
CA GLY A 42 4.77 -0.47 7.80
C GLY A 42 4.12 0.01 6.50
N GLY A 43 2.98 0.70 6.57
CA GLY A 43 2.43 1.48 5.46
C GLY A 43 1.54 0.71 4.48
N ALA A 44 1.33 -0.58 4.68
CA ALA A 44 0.35 -1.36 3.93
C ALA A 44 -1.06 -0.83 4.20
N ARG A 45 -1.93 -0.87 3.18
CA ARG A 45 -3.32 -0.41 3.31
C ARG A 45 -4.23 -1.62 3.45
N ALA A 46 -5.12 -1.59 4.45
CA ALA A 46 -6.12 -2.62 4.68
C ALA A 46 -7.52 -2.05 4.38
N SER A 47 -8.37 -2.88 3.79
CA SER A 47 -9.79 -2.63 3.62
C SER A 47 -10.55 -3.85 4.12
N ALA A 48 -11.48 -3.66 5.05
CA ALA A 48 -12.26 -4.73 5.64
C ALA A 48 -13.76 -4.47 5.52
N VAL A 49 -14.53 -5.54 5.40
CA VAL A 49 -15.99 -5.52 5.27
C VAL A 49 -16.63 -6.65 6.09
N MET A 50 -17.77 -6.37 6.71
CA MET A 50 -18.63 -7.33 7.41
C MET A 50 -20.11 -7.04 7.14
N ALA A 51 -21.02 -7.92 7.57
CA ALA A 51 -22.49 -7.74 7.54
C ALA A 51 -23.17 -7.60 6.15
N VAL A 52 -22.46 -7.14 5.12
CA VAL A 52 -22.92 -7.05 3.73
C VAL A 52 -22.28 -8.11 2.82
N THR A 53 -21.49 -9.01 3.42
CA THR A 53 -20.82 -10.15 2.79
C THR A 53 -21.15 -11.41 3.59
N ALA A 54 -21.07 -12.59 2.95
CA ALA A 54 -21.37 -13.86 3.61
C ALA A 54 -20.52 -14.13 4.86
N ARG A 55 -19.26 -13.66 4.85
CA ARG A 55 -18.33 -13.69 5.98
C ARG A 55 -17.53 -12.38 6.03
N PRO A 56 -17.00 -11.99 7.19
CA PRO A 56 -16.07 -10.87 7.28
C PRO A 56 -14.84 -11.13 6.43
N SER A 57 -14.36 -10.11 5.71
CA SER A 57 -13.16 -10.23 4.87
C SER A 57 -12.29 -8.99 4.98
N VAL A 58 -10.99 -9.19 4.78
CA VAL A 58 -9.99 -8.13 4.79
C VAL A 58 -9.04 -8.30 3.60
N SER A 59 -8.81 -7.21 2.87
CA SER A 59 -7.86 -7.13 1.77
C SER A 59 -6.71 -6.22 2.16
N ILE A 60 -5.47 -6.72 2.09
CA ILE A 60 -4.25 -5.99 2.45
C ILE A 60 -3.41 -5.74 1.22
N ARG A 61 -3.28 -4.46 0.84
CA ARG A 61 -2.41 -4.01 -0.25
C ARG A 61 -1.06 -3.55 0.31
N ARG A 62 -0.04 -4.37 0.07
CA ARG A 62 1.36 -4.06 0.42
C ARG A 62 2.04 -3.30 -0.72
N HIS A 63 2.70 -2.19 -0.41
CA HIS A 63 3.58 -1.50 -1.35
C HIS A 63 4.99 -2.06 -1.14
N ARG A 64 5.46 -2.91 -2.05
CA ARG A 64 6.76 -3.60 -1.91
C ARG A 64 7.97 -2.69 -2.18
N PHE A 65 7.78 -1.62 -2.94
CA PHE A 65 8.83 -0.68 -3.33
C PHE A 65 8.60 0.70 -2.69
N THR A 66 8.63 0.75 -1.36
CA THR A 66 8.51 2.01 -0.61
C THR A 66 9.77 2.86 -0.67
N ARG A 67 10.92 2.23 -0.91
CA ARG A 67 12.20 2.87 -1.20
C ARG A 67 12.85 2.09 -2.33
N VAL A 68 13.00 2.73 -3.48
CA VAL A 68 13.67 2.17 -4.66
C VAL A 68 14.52 3.28 -5.22
N THR A 69 15.76 2.97 -5.53
CA THR A 69 16.71 3.88 -6.17
C THR A 69 16.74 3.65 -7.68
N LEU A 70 17.22 4.64 -8.45
CA LEU A 70 17.46 4.46 -9.89
C LEU A 70 18.41 3.28 -10.16
N ALA A 71 19.45 3.11 -9.32
CA ALA A 71 20.37 1.99 -9.41
C ALA A 71 19.69 0.62 -9.21
N GLU A 72 18.73 0.53 -8.27
CA GLU A 72 17.94 -0.68 -8.09
C GLU A 72 17.00 -0.93 -9.27
N LEU A 73 16.36 0.11 -9.82
CA LEU A 73 15.54 -0.02 -11.04
C LEU A 73 16.37 -0.54 -12.21
N ARG A 74 17.61 -0.05 -12.37
CA ARG A 74 18.53 -0.55 -13.39
C ARG A 74 18.90 -2.01 -13.13
N ARG A 75 19.22 -2.38 -11.88
CA ARG A 75 19.51 -3.77 -11.50
C ARG A 75 18.33 -4.70 -11.78
N HIS A 76 17.10 -4.21 -11.65
CA HIS A 76 15.88 -4.95 -11.98
C HIS A 76 15.50 -4.92 -13.47
N GLY A 77 16.31 -4.29 -14.34
CA GLY A 77 16.05 -4.19 -15.78
C GLY A 77 14.88 -3.28 -16.14
N THR A 78 14.43 -2.42 -15.21
CA THR A 78 13.33 -1.47 -15.46
C THR A 78 13.79 -0.26 -16.28
N ILE A 79 15.05 0.14 -16.11
CA ILE A 79 15.69 1.23 -16.86
C ILE A 79 17.09 0.80 -17.26
N GLU A 80 17.63 1.44 -18.31
CA GLU A 80 19.02 1.29 -18.72
C GLU A 80 19.92 2.33 -18.03
N GLU A 81 21.24 2.10 -18.08
CA GLU A 81 22.27 2.98 -17.50
C GLU A 81 22.22 4.42 -18.06
N VAL A 82 21.90 4.55 -19.36
CA VAL A 82 21.75 5.85 -20.01
C VAL A 82 20.60 6.64 -19.39
N LEU A 83 19.46 5.98 -19.15
CA LEU A 83 18.29 6.62 -18.55
C LEU A 83 18.53 6.95 -17.07
N GLU A 84 19.21 6.08 -16.33
CA GLU A 84 19.64 6.38 -14.95
C GLU A 84 20.49 7.66 -14.91
N SER A 85 21.53 7.74 -15.74
CA SER A 85 22.44 8.87 -15.79
C SER A 85 21.74 10.16 -16.19
N PHE A 86 20.84 10.09 -17.18
CA PHE A 86 20.03 11.22 -17.63
C PHE A 86 19.11 11.75 -16.51
N LEU A 87 18.38 10.86 -15.82
CA LEU A 87 17.49 11.27 -14.73
C LEU A 87 18.27 11.87 -13.56
N GLN A 88 19.43 11.31 -13.21
CA GLN A 88 20.31 11.89 -12.18
C GLN A 88 20.77 13.30 -12.56
N ALA A 89 21.15 13.54 -13.82
CA ALA A 89 21.54 14.85 -14.29
C ALA A 89 20.38 15.86 -14.21
N MET A 90 19.17 15.45 -14.61
CA MET A 90 17.97 16.29 -14.54
C MET A 90 17.63 16.71 -13.10
N VAL A 91 17.73 15.78 -12.14
CA VAL A 91 17.52 16.08 -10.71
C VAL A 91 18.57 17.05 -10.19
N ARG A 92 19.86 16.81 -10.50
CA ARG A 92 20.97 17.72 -10.10
C ARG A 92 20.81 19.12 -10.69
N ALA A 93 20.31 19.20 -11.92
CA ALA A 93 20.00 20.45 -12.61
C ALA A 93 18.66 21.08 -12.18
N ARG A 94 17.95 20.49 -11.21
CA ARG A 94 16.65 20.96 -10.69
C ARG A 94 15.60 21.17 -11.79
N ARG A 95 15.60 20.27 -12.78
CA ARG A 95 14.60 20.31 -13.86
C ARG A 95 13.29 19.67 -13.40
N ASN A 96 12.19 20.21 -13.90
CA ASN A 96 10.87 19.64 -13.69
C ASN A 96 10.71 18.42 -14.59
N VAL A 97 10.39 17.26 -14.00
CA VAL A 97 10.21 15.98 -14.71
C VAL A 97 8.83 15.44 -14.38
N LEU A 98 8.04 15.15 -15.42
CA LEU A 98 6.72 14.53 -15.29
C LEU A 98 6.80 13.07 -15.72
N ILE A 99 6.37 12.16 -14.86
CA ILE A 99 6.31 10.72 -15.15
C ILE A 99 4.87 10.35 -15.53
N THR A 100 4.66 9.97 -16.79
CA THR A 100 3.34 9.64 -17.36
C THR A 100 3.22 8.16 -17.72
N GLY A 101 2.01 7.71 -18.09
CA GLY A 101 1.74 6.31 -18.46
C GLY A 101 0.46 5.73 -17.83
N GLY A 102 0.10 4.51 -18.24
CA GLY A 102 -1.13 3.80 -17.83
C GLY A 102 -1.22 3.47 -16.33
N ALA A 103 -2.38 2.99 -15.88
CA ALA A 103 -2.55 2.54 -14.49
C ALA A 103 -1.62 1.36 -14.18
N ALA A 104 -1.09 1.32 -12.95
CA ALA A 104 -0.21 0.24 -12.44
C ALA A 104 1.14 0.00 -13.17
N VAL A 105 1.56 0.84 -14.12
CA VAL A 105 2.84 0.68 -14.85
C VAL A 105 4.09 1.12 -14.08
N GLY A 106 4.01 1.36 -12.76
CA GLY A 106 5.17 1.69 -11.94
C GLY A 106 5.57 3.18 -11.87
N LYS A 107 4.74 4.12 -12.34
CA LYS A 107 5.03 5.57 -12.28
C LYS A 107 5.43 6.07 -10.88
N THR A 108 4.66 5.68 -9.86
CA THR A 108 4.92 6.06 -8.47
C THR A 108 6.16 5.36 -7.91
N THR A 109 6.61 4.26 -8.52
CA THR A 109 7.88 3.61 -8.18
C THR A 109 9.03 4.40 -8.78
N MET A 110 8.92 4.88 -10.03
CA MET A 110 9.93 5.70 -10.70
C MET A 110 10.08 7.10 -10.09
N LEU A 111 9.00 7.67 -9.53
CA LEU A 111 8.99 9.02 -8.95
C LEU A 111 9.67 9.12 -7.58
N ARG A 112 9.73 8.01 -6.83
CA ARG A 112 10.27 8.00 -5.46
C ARG A 112 11.79 8.00 -5.46
#